data_AF-D3AT31-F1
#
_entry.id   AF-D3AT31-F1
#
_cell.length_a   1.000
_cell.length_b   1.000
_cell.length_c   1.000
_cell.angle_alpha   90.00
_cell.angle_beta   90.00
_cell.angle_gamma   90.00
#
_symmetry.space_group_name_H-M   'P 1'
#
loop_
_entity.id
_entity.type
_entity.pdbx_description
1 polymer ?
#
loop_
_entity_poly.entity_id
_entity_poly.type
_entity_poly.pdbx_seq_one_letter_code
_entity_poly.pdbx_strand_id
1 'polypeptide(L)'
;MKKISFGNRSKNGKKTGKKGKKLLLLLLILLAVILGLYAAVRMKAEKAASANTKEVKTAVVEKRDITSELSSSGTISPKNTYDITSLVEGEVISADFEEGDQVEAGQILYQIDTSSMESELTSVNNSLSRAQENYEVALDDYNTALSDYSGNTYKSTETGYIRTLYIKEGDKVSSNTKIADIYDDKVMKIKLPFLAGEAALIGAGNDAVLTLTD
;
A
#
# COMPACT_ATOMS: atom_id res chain seq x y z
N MET A 1 -97.88 17.37 132.71
CA MET A 1 -97.56 18.74 132.24
C MET A 1 -96.14 19.09 132.71
N LYS A 2 -95.32 19.69 131.83
CA LYS A 2 -94.24 20.66 132.12
C LYS A 2 -92.93 20.16 132.79
N LYS A 3 -91.76 20.32 132.13
CA LYS A 3 -90.78 21.46 132.14
C LYS A 3 -89.77 21.27 133.31
N ILE A 4 -88.46 21.58 133.34
CA ILE A 4 -87.55 22.55 132.70
C ILE A 4 -86.07 22.14 132.98
N SER A 5 -85.14 22.45 132.06
CA SER A 5 -83.73 22.95 132.12
C SER A 5 -82.66 22.60 133.21
N PHE A 6 -81.41 22.54 132.69
CA PHE A 6 -80.04 22.86 133.19
C PHE A 6 -79.03 21.77 133.64
N GLY A 7 -77.78 21.95 133.16
CA GLY A 7 -76.51 21.57 133.81
C GLY A 7 -75.60 20.59 133.03
N ASN A 8 -74.27 20.45 133.20
CA ASN A 8 -73.08 21.32 133.31
C ASN A 8 -71.83 20.38 133.37
N ARG A 9 -70.75 20.72 132.63
CA ARG A 9 -69.29 20.46 132.78
C ARG A 9 -68.64 19.16 133.36
N SER A 10 -67.64 18.70 132.58
CA SER A 10 -66.18 18.49 132.89
C SER A 10 -65.67 17.29 133.71
N LYS A 11 -64.79 16.46 133.13
CA LYS A 11 -63.33 16.34 133.44
C LYS A 11 -62.63 15.12 132.77
N ASN A 12 -61.31 15.26 132.73
CA ASN A 12 -60.21 14.48 132.12
C ASN A 12 -59.98 13.04 132.65
N GLY A 13 -59.43 12.13 131.81
CA GLY A 13 -58.29 11.27 132.20
C GLY A 13 -58.43 9.73 132.31
N LYS A 14 -57.77 9.03 131.37
CA LYS A 14 -56.91 7.80 131.48
C LYS A 14 -57.50 6.36 131.51
N LYS A 15 -57.07 5.62 130.47
CA LYS A 15 -56.31 4.32 130.44
C LYS A 15 -56.97 3.04 129.85
N THR A 16 -56.40 2.67 128.69
CA THR A 16 -55.93 1.32 128.22
C THR A 16 -56.92 0.21 127.83
N GLY A 17 -56.75 -0.32 126.59
CA GLY A 17 -57.32 -1.61 126.17
C GLY A 17 -57.13 -2.05 124.71
N LYS A 18 -55.92 -1.90 124.11
CA LYS A 18 -55.31 -2.62 122.95
C LYS A 18 -56.10 -3.07 121.67
N LYS A 19 -57.41 -2.84 121.48
CA LYS A 19 -58.18 -3.38 120.32
C LYS A 19 -58.62 -2.36 119.25
N GLY A 20 -58.41 -1.05 119.44
CA GLY A 20 -58.77 0.01 118.47
C GLY A 20 -57.67 0.47 117.49
N LYS A 21 -56.40 0.10 117.70
CA LYS A 21 -55.25 0.52 116.85
C LYS A 21 -55.17 -0.21 115.50
N LYS A 22 -55.79 -1.38 115.37
CA LYS A 22 -55.77 -2.19 114.12
C LYS A 22 -56.64 -1.59 113.02
N LEU A 23 -57.77 -0.97 113.34
CA LEU A 23 -58.66 -0.35 112.34
C LEU A 23 -58.03 0.89 111.69
N LEU A 24 -57.35 1.72 112.49
CA LEU A 24 -56.67 2.93 112.02
C LEU A 24 -55.49 2.59 111.08
N LEU A 25 -54.79 1.49 111.36
CA LEU A 25 -53.70 1.00 110.51
C LEU A 25 -54.22 0.47 109.16
N LEU A 26 -55.37 -0.22 109.16
CA LEU A 26 -56.03 -0.73 107.95
C LEU A 26 -56.47 0.40 107.01
N LEU A 27 -57.02 1.49 107.56
CA LEU A 27 -57.47 2.63 106.76
C LEU A 27 -56.30 3.40 106.13
N LEU A 28 -55.16 3.48 106.82
CA LEU A 28 -53.94 4.12 106.32
C LEU A 28 -53.30 3.29 105.20
N ILE A 29 -53.32 1.96 105.31
CA ILE A 29 -52.89 1.03 104.25
C ILE A 29 -53.77 1.19 103.01
N LEU A 30 -55.10 1.29 103.18
CA LEU A 30 -56.02 1.48 102.07
C LEU A 30 -55.76 2.79 101.31
N LEU A 31 -55.49 3.88 102.03
CA LEU A 31 -55.16 5.18 101.42
C LEU A 31 -53.84 5.14 100.64
N ALA A 32 -52.83 4.44 101.16
CA ALA A 32 -51.54 4.27 100.48
C ALA A 32 -51.68 3.45 99.18
N VAL A 33 -52.55 2.42 99.17
CA VAL A 33 -52.83 1.61 97.98
C VAL A 33 -53.51 2.45 96.89
N ILE A 34 -54.47 3.30 97.26
CA ILE A 34 -55.17 4.17 96.30
C ILE A 34 -54.21 5.20 95.67
N LEU A 35 -53.35 5.83 96.48
CA LEU A 35 -52.34 6.77 95.98
C LEU A 35 -51.29 6.07 95.09
N GLY A 36 -50.87 4.86 95.45
CA GLY A 36 -49.96 4.05 94.65
C GLY A 36 -50.54 3.68 93.28
N LEU A 37 -51.82 3.30 93.24
CA LEU A 37 -52.53 3.01 91.98
C LEU A 37 -52.68 4.25 91.11
N TYR A 38 -53.00 5.41 91.68
CA TYR A 38 -53.13 6.66 90.93
C TYR A 38 -51.80 7.10 90.30
N ALA A 39 -50.69 7.01 91.05
CA ALA A 39 -49.35 7.31 90.55
C ALA A 39 -48.92 6.35 89.43
N ALA A 40 -49.22 5.05 89.58
CA ALA A 40 -48.89 4.04 88.56
C ALA A 40 -49.63 4.27 87.23
N VAL A 41 -50.89 4.70 87.28
CA VAL A 41 -51.68 5.03 86.08
C VAL A 41 -51.13 6.28 85.38
N ARG A 42 -50.77 7.32 86.13
CA ARG A 42 -50.17 8.55 85.56
C ARG A 42 -48.83 8.30 84.88
N MET A 43 -47.95 7.49 85.50
CA MET A 43 -46.66 7.16 84.91
C MET A 43 -46.79 6.28 83.65
N LYS A 44 -47.79 5.41 83.58
CA LYS A 44 -48.07 4.63 82.35
C LYS A 44 -48.61 5.50 81.21
N ALA A 45 -49.43 6.51 81.52
CA ALA A 45 -49.97 7.43 80.52
C ALA A 45 -48.87 8.29 79.87
N GLU A 46 -47.91 8.78 80.66
CA GLU A 46 -46.79 9.58 80.13
C GLU A 46 -45.79 8.71 79.33
N LYS A 47 -45.53 7.46 79.77
CA LYS A 47 -44.71 6.53 78.98
C LYS A 47 -45.38 6.09 77.67
N ALA A 48 -46.71 6.03 77.62
CA ALA A 48 -47.44 5.69 76.40
C ALA A 48 -47.49 6.87 75.40
N ALA A 49 -47.47 8.11 75.88
CA ALA A 49 -47.42 9.31 75.02
C ALA A 49 -46.04 9.50 74.35
N SER A 50 -44.95 9.09 75.00
CA SER A 50 -43.59 9.20 74.45
C SER A 50 -43.18 8.05 73.53
N ALA A 51 -43.99 7.00 73.39
CA ALA A 51 -43.63 5.79 72.63
C ALA A 51 -44.03 5.83 71.14
N ASN A 52 -44.64 6.92 70.65
CA ASN A 52 -45.25 6.94 69.31
C ASN A 52 -44.72 8.00 68.34
N THR A 53 -43.52 8.54 68.57
CA THR A 53 -42.85 9.41 67.60
C THR A 53 -41.91 8.57 66.72
N LYS A 54 -42.40 8.15 65.55
CA LYS A 54 -41.54 7.54 64.51
C LYS A 54 -40.64 8.63 63.92
N GLU A 55 -39.35 8.52 64.17
CA GLU A 55 -38.34 9.40 63.61
C GLU A 55 -38.17 9.10 62.10
N VAL A 56 -38.52 10.07 61.26
CA VAL A 56 -38.33 10.00 59.80
C VAL A 56 -37.19 10.92 59.40
N LYS A 57 -36.20 10.38 58.68
CA LYS A 57 -35.12 11.18 58.11
C LYS A 57 -35.63 11.89 56.86
N THR A 58 -35.71 13.21 56.93
CA THR A 58 -36.02 14.07 55.78
C THR A 58 -34.77 14.84 55.34
N ALA A 59 -34.62 15.08 54.04
CA ALA A 59 -33.62 15.98 53.49
C ALA A 59 -34.31 17.09 52.70
N VAL A 60 -33.74 18.29 52.71
CA VAL A 60 -34.23 19.45 51.95
C VAL A 60 -33.82 19.30 50.48
N VAL A 61 -34.77 19.46 49.56
CA VAL A 61 -34.51 19.37 48.11
C VAL A 61 -33.97 20.71 47.62
N GLU A 62 -32.78 20.71 47.04
CA GLU A 62 -32.15 21.89 46.41
C GLU A 62 -32.01 21.66 44.90
N LYS A 63 -32.29 22.68 44.09
CA LYS A 63 -31.94 22.66 42.66
C LYS A 63 -30.44 22.88 42.52
N ARG A 64 -29.76 21.93 41.89
CA ARG A 64 -28.35 22.03 41.49
C ARG A 64 -28.22 21.62 40.04
N ASP A 65 -27.21 22.15 39.37
CA ASP A 65 -26.90 21.77 38.00
C ASP A 65 -26.27 20.37 37.98
N ILE A 66 -26.82 19.50 37.14
CA ILE A 66 -26.27 18.17 36.90
C ILE A 66 -25.46 18.27 35.62
N THR A 67 -24.13 18.28 35.73
CA THR A 67 -23.24 18.18 34.58
C THR A 67 -23.01 16.71 34.27
N SER A 68 -23.45 16.29 33.08
CA SER A 68 -23.19 14.96 32.54
C SER A 68 -21.97 15.06 31.63
N GLU A 69 -20.82 14.60 32.11
CA GLU A 69 -19.61 14.50 31.29
C GLU A 69 -19.64 13.18 30.51
N LEU A 70 -19.58 13.27 29.19
CA LEU A 70 -19.41 12.11 28.32
C LEU A 70 -17.95 12.06 27.89
N SER A 71 -17.18 11.16 28.50
CA SER A 71 -15.81 10.85 28.07
C SER A 71 -15.86 9.78 26.98
N SER A 72 -15.22 10.07 25.84
CA SER A 72 -15.06 9.12 24.75
C SER A 72 -13.59 9.03 24.39
N SER A 73 -13.04 7.82 24.39
CA SER A 73 -11.69 7.55 23.91
C SER A 73 -11.73 7.29 22.41
N GLY A 74 -10.98 8.08 21.64
CA GLY A 74 -10.74 7.85 20.22
C GLY A 74 -9.28 7.51 19.97
N THR A 75 -9.01 6.72 18.94
CA THR A 75 -7.65 6.45 18.48
C THR A 75 -7.30 7.46 17.40
N ILE A 76 -6.15 8.13 17.53
CA ILE A 76 -5.61 8.99 16.48
C ILE A 76 -4.76 8.11 15.58
N SER A 77 -5.03 8.15 14.28
CA SER A 77 -4.23 7.46 13.28
C SER A 77 -3.58 8.48 12.33
N PRO A 78 -2.38 8.20 11.82
CA PRO A 78 -1.74 9.06 10.84
C PRO A 78 -2.62 9.24 9.60
N LYS A 79 -2.59 10.45 9.03
CA LYS A 79 -3.41 10.78 7.85
C LYS A 79 -2.99 9.96 6.63
N ASN A 80 -1.69 9.78 6.43
CA ASN A 80 -1.10 8.98 5.36
C ASN A 80 0.12 8.23 5.93
N THR A 81 0.24 6.95 5.64
CA THR A 81 1.41 6.12 5.93
C THR A 81 1.90 5.52 4.62
N TYR A 82 3.20 5.58 4.37
CA TYR A 82 3.84 5.03 3.18
C TYR A 82 4.97 4.11 3.63
N ASP A 83 4.93 2.87 3.15
CA ASP A 83 6.02 1.92 3.34
C ASP A 83 6.99 2.09 2.16
N ILE A 84 8.24 2.41 2.47
CA ILE A 84 9.31 2.52 1.47
C ILE A 84 10.04 1.19 1.42
N THR A 85 9.84 0.44 0.35
CA THR A 85 10.53 -0.82 0.09
C THR A 85 11.54 -0.64 -1.05
N SER A 86 12.68 -1.33 -0.96
CA SER A 86 13.63 -1.34 -2.07
C SER A 86 13.02 -2.00 -3.30
N LEU A 87 13.19 -1.37 -4.46
CA LEU A 87 12.81 -1.92 -5.76
C LEU A 87 13.94 -2.72 -6.42
N VAL A 88 15.17 -2.62 -5.90
CA VAL A 88 16.37 -3.24 -6.46
C VAL A 88 17.14 -3.97 -5.36
N GLU A 89 17.77 -5.08 -5.72
CA GLU A 89 18.70 -5.79 -4.84
C GLU A 89 20.08 -5.13 -4.93
N GLY A 90 20.66 -4.75 -3.79
CA GLY A 90 21.98 -4.14 -3.74
C GLY A 90 22.39 -3.76 -2.31
N GLU A 91 23.65 -3.36 -2.15
CA GLU A 91 24.18 -2.86 -0.89
C GLU A 91 23.84 -1.38 -0.71
N VAL A 92 23.47 -0.97 0.51
CA VAL A 92 23.19 0.44 0.80
C VAL A 92 24.51 1.20 0.92
N ILE A 93 24.77 2.13 0.01
CA ILE A 93 25.96 2.99 -0.03
C ILE A 93 25.86 4.11 1.02
N SER A 94 24.68 4.72 1.15
CA SER A 94 24.44 5.76 2.15
C SER A 94 23.02 5.70 2.70
N ALA A 95 22.90 6.04 3.97
CA ALA A 95 21.66 6.20 4.71
C ALA A 95 21.82 7.44 5.60
N ASP A 96 21.46 8.61 5.06
CA ASP A 96 21.78 9.91 5.66
C ASP A 96 20.65 10.45 6.57
N PHE A 97 19.94 9.56 7.27
CA PHE A 97 18.81 9.94 8.14
C PHE A 97 18.81 9.12 9.43
N GLU A 98 18.27 9.71 10.50
CA GLU A 98 18.12 9.08 11.82
C GLU A 98 16.64 9.00 12.25
N GLU A 99 16.35 8.13 13.22
CA GLU A 99 15.01 8.00 13.76
C GLU A 99 14.55 9.31 14.42
N GLY A 100 13.46 9.89 13.92
CA GLY A 100 12.90 11.15 14.42
C GLY A 100 13.15 12.36 13.51
N ASP A 101 13.92 12.19 12.43
CA ASP A 101 14.17 13.27 11.47
C ASP A 101 12.93 13.61 10.65
N GLN A 102 12.75 14.92 10.40
CA GLN A 102 11.74 15.44 9.50
C GLN A 102 12.28 15.43 8.06
N VAL A 103 11.62 14.69 7.18
CA VAL A 103 12.01 14.57 5.76
C VAL A 103 11.13 15.41 4.85
N GLU A 104 11.74 15.98 3.81
CA GLU A 104 11.03 16.73 2.77
C GLU A 104 10.71 15.86 1.55
N ALA A 105 9.74 16.29 0.73
CA ALA A 105 9.39 15.59 -0.49
C ALA A 105 10.57 15.60 -1.48
N GLY A 106 11.02 14.41 -1.90
CA GLY A 106 12.14 14.25 -2.84
C GLY A 106 13.52 14.14 -2.18
N GLN A 107 13.60 14.14 -0.85
CA GLN A 107 14.85 13.88 -0.15
C GLN A 107 15.30 12.43 -0.34
N ILE A 108 16.59 12.25 -0.63
CA ILE A 108 17.21 10.92 -0.74
C ILE A 108 17.36 10.37 0.67
N LEU A 109 16.76 9.20 0.92
CA LEU A 109 16.88 8.50 2.20
C LEU A 109 17.96 7.44 2.12
N TYR A 110 18.00 6.67 1.04
CA TYR A 110 18.98 5.60 0.83
C TYR A 110 19.52 5.64 -0.59
N GLN A 111 20.82 5.41 -0.73
CA GLN A 111 21.45 5.13 -2.01
C GLN A 111 21.88 3.67 -2.06
N ILE A 112 21.48 2.95 -3.10
CA ILE A 112 21.83 1.52 -3.28
C ILE A 112 22.87 1.42 -4.39
N ASP A 113 23.88 0.57 -4.22
CA ASP A 113 24.87 0.25 -5.23
C ASP A 113 24.21 -0.50 -6.39
N THR A 114 24.28 0.10 -7.58
CA THR A 114 23.68 -0.40 -8.82
C THR A 114 24.73 -0.89 -9.82
N SER A 115 26.00 -1.02 -9.42
CA SER A 115 27.10 -1.45 -10.29
C SER A 115 26.85 -2.80 -10.98
N SER A 116 26.21 -3.75 -10.28
CA SER A 116 25.80 -5.05 -10.85
C SER A 116 24.74 -4.90 -11.94
N MET A 117 23.77 -4.01 -11.75
CA MET A 117 22.71 -3.71 -12.71
C MET A 117 23.26 -2.96 -13.93
N GLU A 118 24.21 -2.06 -13.74
CA GLU A 118 24.88 -1.36 -14.85
C GLU A 118 25.70 -2.33 -15.71
N SER A 119 26.36 -3.31 -15.08
CA SER A 119 27.06 -4.39 -15.77
C SER A 119 26.09 -5.28 -16.56
N GLU A 120 24.95 -5.65 -15.96
CA GLU A 120 23.91 -6.43 -16.63
C GLU A 120 23.30 -5.67 -17.82
N LEU A 121 22.97 -4.39 -17.63
CA LEU A 121 22.46 -3.52 -18.69
C LEU A 121 23.45 -3.43 -19.87
N THR A 122 24.75 -3.29 -19.56
CA THR A 122 25.81 -3.26 -20.58
C THR A 122 25.90 -4.59 -21.32
N SER A 123 25.81 -5.71 -20.61
CA SER A 123 25.79 -7.06 -21.20
C SER A 123 24.61 -7.24 -22.16
N VAL A 124 23.40 -6.85 -21.73
CA VAL A 124 22.18 -6.92 -22.53
C VAL A 124 22.29 -6.03 -23.78
N ASN A 125 22.80 -4.80 -23.65
CA ASN A 125 23.02 -3.91 -24.79
C ASN A 125 24.02 -4.48 -25.81
N ASN A 126 25.12 -5.07 -25.33
CA ASN A 126 26.09 -5.75 -26.21
C ASN A 126 25.46 -6.94 -26.93
N SER A 127 24.61 -7.71 -26.26
CA SER A 127 23.86 -8.81 -26.86
C SER A 127 22.92 -8.32 -27.95
N LEU A 128 22.20 -7.21 -27.71
CA LEU A 128 21.33 -6.56 -28.68
C LEU A 128 22.10 -6.09 -29.92
N SER A 129 23.25 -5.41 -29.73
CA SER A 129 24.11 -4.94 -30.84
C SER A 129 24.56 -6.11 -31.72
N ARG A 130 25.04 -7.21 -31.12
CA ARG A 130 25.44 -8.42 -31.87
C ARG A 130 24.28 -9.04 -32.63
N ALA A 131 23.09 -9.07 -32.03
CA ALA A 131 21.90 -9.59 -32.70
C ALA A 131 21.51 -8.75 -33.93
N GLN A 132 21.67 -7.42 -33.85
CA GLN A 132 21.42 -6.50 -34.96
C GLN A 132 22.45 -6.67 -36.08
N GLU A 133 23.75 -6.75 -35.75
CA GLU A 133 24.81 -7.01 -36.71
C GLU A 133 24.59 -8.35 -37.44
N ASN A 134 24.25 -9.41 -36.70
CA ASN A 134 23.95 -10.72 -37.30
C ASN A 134 22.73 -10.68 -38.24
N TYR A 135 21.71 -9.86 -37.92
CA TYR A 135 20.56 -9.67 -38.79
C TYR A 135 20.94 -8.94 -40.08
N GLU A 136 21.79 -7.93 -39.99
CA GLU A 136 22.30 -7.21 -41.16
C GLU A 136 23.14 -8.11 -42.06
N VAL A 137 24.05 -8.91 -41.49
CA VAL A 137 24.82 -9.93 -42.22
C VAL A 137 23.89 -10.93 -42.91
N ALA A 138 22.87 -11.43 -42.21
CA ALA A 138 21.90 -12.36 -42.80
C ALA A 138 21.10 -11.75 -43.95
N LEU A 139 20.81 -10.44 -43.91
CA LEU A 139 20.18 -9.72 -45.01
C LEU A 139 21.12 -9.57 -46.21
N ASP A 140 22.39 -9.25 -45.99
CA ASP A 140 23.39 -9.16 -47.05
C ASP A 140 23.63 -10.51 -47.72
N ASP A 141 23.75 -11.58 -46.93
CA ASP A 141 23.85 -12.97 -47.41
C ASP A 141 22.62 -13.35 -48.25
N TYR A 142 21.41 -12.96 -47.82
CA TYR A 142 20.18 -13.18 -48.58
C TYR A 142 20.18 -12.43 -49.93
N ASN A 143 20.59 -11.17 -49.94
CA ASN A 143 20.66 -10.36 -51.16
C ASN A 143 21.73 -10.89 -52.13
N THR A 144 22.87 -11.33 -51.61
CA THR A 144 23.92 -11.99 -52.38
C THR A 144 23.40 -13.29 -52.98
N ALA A 145 22.72 -14.12 -52.21
CA ALA A 145 22.11 -15.36 -52.70
C ALA A 145 21.05 -15.12 -53.79
N LEU A 146 20.24 -14.06 -53.68
CA LEU A 146 19.31 -13.66 -54.74
C LEU A 146 20.05 -13.22 -56.02
N SER A 147 21.13 -12.47 -55.85
CA SER A 147 21.96 -12.00 -56.96
C SER A 147 22.61 -13.17 -57.69
N ASP A 148 23.20 -14.11 -56.94
CA ASP A 148 23.79 -15.35 -57.48
C ASP A 148 22.75 -16.20 -58.20
N TYR A 149 21.55 -16.36 -57.62
CA TYR A 149 20.45 -17.09 -58.25
C TYR A 149 20.01 -16.44 -59.57
N SER A 150 19.93 -15.10 -59.62
CA SER A 150 19.57 -14.36 -60.84
C SER A 150 20.71 -14.30 -61.88
N GLY A 151 21.96 -14.28 -61.41
CA GLY A 151 23.19 -14.18 -62.19
C GLY A 151 23.55 -15.48 -62.94
N ASN A 152 22.85 -16.58 -62.65
CA ASN A 152 23.05 -17.88 -63.30
C ASN A 152 22.59 -17.91 -64.78
N THR A 153 22.18 -16.75 -65.33
CA THR A 153 21.87 -16.57 -66.75
C THR A 153 22.87 -15.58 -67.37
N TYR A 154 23.80 -16.09 -68.16
CA TYR A 154 24.68 -15.25 -68.99
C TYR A 154 23.85 -14.63 -70.12
N LYS A 155 23.70 -13.29 -70.08
CA LYS A 155 23.07 -12.50 -71.15
C LYS A 155 24.17 -11.85 -71.99
N SER A 156 24.04 -11.87 -73.32
CA SER A 156 24.98 -11.18 -74.19
C SER A 156 24.94 -9.67 -73.92
N THR A 157 26.10 -9.05 -73.67
CA THR A 157 26.23 -7.60 -73.47
C THR A 157 26.09 -6.83 -74.79
N GLU A 158 26.40 -7.47 -75.92
CA GLU A 158 26.37 -6.88 -77.27
C GLU A 158 25.50 -7.70 -78.22
N THR A 159 24.98 -7.05 -79.26
CA THR A 159 24.27 -7.75 -80.36
C THR A 159 25.30 -8.31 -81.34
N GLY A 160 25.30 -9.61 -81.57
CA GLY A 160 26.24 -10.27 -82.48
C GLY A 160 25.93 -11.75 -82.68
N TYR A 161 26.84 -12.47 -83.34
CA TYR A 161 26.70 -13.90 -83.61
C TYR A 161 27.66 -14.73 -82.74
N ILE A 162 27.25 -15.95 -82.39
CA ILE A 162 28.10 -16.91 -81.68
C ILE A 162 29.10 -17.50 -82.69
N ARG A 163 30.40 -17.25 -82.51
CA ARG A 163 31.47 -17.82 -83.35
C ARG A 163 31.70 -19.29 -83.02
N THR A 164 31.84 -19.55 -81.71
CA THR A 164 32.19 -20.86 -81.19
C THR A 164 31.47 -21.05 -79.87
N LEU A 165 30.69 -22.13 -79.76
CA LEU A 165 30.09 -22.57 -78.51
C LEU A 165 30.97 -23.69 -77.94
N TYR A 166 31.51 -23.49 -76.74
CA TYR A 166 32.44 -24.42 -76.12
C TYR A 166 31.77 -25.43 -75.17
N ILE A 167 30.48 -25.25 -74.88
CA ILE A 167 29.73 -26.06 -73.92
C ILE A 167 28.47 -26.65 -74.56
N LYS A 168 28.02 -27.79 -74.01
CA LYS A 168 26.76 -28.45 -74.36
C LYS A 168 25.87 -28.58 -73.14
N GLU A 169 24.57 -28.79 -73.35
CA GLU A 169 23.63 -29.02 -72.24
C GLU A 169 24.08 -30.22 -71.39
N GLY A 170 24.18 -30.02 -70.07
CA GLY A 170 24.64 -31.04 -69.12
C GLY A 170 26.13 -30.96 -68.75
N ASP A 171 26.92 -30.11 -69.40
CA ASP A 171 28.32 -29.90 -69.04
C ASP A 171 28.45 -29.15 -67.70
N LYS A 172 29.34 -29.62 -66.83
CA LYS A 172 29.70 -28.91 -65.59
C LYS A 172 30.73 -27.85 -65.91
N VAL A 173 30.33 -26.59 -65.80
CA VAL A 173 31.23 -25.43 -65.97
C VAL A 173 31.75 -24.96 -64.61
N SER A 174 33.03 -24.62 -64.55
CA SER A 174 33.67 -24.00 -63.37
C SER A 174 33.86 -22.50 -63.58
N SER A 175 34.06 -21.74 -62.49
CA SER A 175 34.43 -20.32 -62.53
C SER A 175 35.66 -20.16 -63.44
N ASN A 176 35.54 -19.36 -64.51
CA ASN A 176 36.53 -19.14 -65.59
C ASN A 176 36.48 -20.09 -66.81
N THR A 177 35.45 -20.94 -66.94
CA THR A 177 35.24 -21.71 -68.19
C THR A 177 34.74 -20.78 -69.30
N LYS A 178 35.43 -20.75 -70.44
CA LYS A 178 34.94 -20.01 -71.63
C LYS A 178 33.70 -20.70 -72.19
N ILE A 179 32.58 -19.99 -72.20
CA ILE A 179 31.28 -20.53 -72.64
C ILE A 179 31.10 -20.36 -74.14
N ALA A 180 31.30 -19.15 -74.64
CA ALA A 180 31.17 -18.83 -76.05
C ALA A 180 32.05 -17.64 -76.44
N ASP A 181 32.48 -17.64 -77.69
CA ASP A 181 33.04 -16.47 -78.33
C ASP A 181 31.93 -15.75 -79.11
N ILE A 182 31.71 -14.47 -78.82
CA ILE A 182 30.79 -13.60 -79.55
C ILE A 182 31.61 -12.68 -80.44
N TYR A 183 31.18 -12.49 -81.68
CA TYR A 183 31.78 -11.50 -82.58
C TYR A 183 30.71 -10.54 -83.10
N ASP A 184 31.10 -9.28 -83.22
CA ASP A 184 30.32 -8.21 -83.83
C ASP A 184 30.89 -7.96 -85.25
N ASP A 185 30.02 -7.98 -86.25
CA ASP A 185 30.34 -7.77 -87.67
C ASP A 185 30.15 -6.31 -88.12
N LYS A 186 29.69 -5.41 -87.24
CA LYS A 186 29.49 -3.99 -87.58
C LYS A 186 30.75 -3.27 -88.05
N VAL A 187 31.92 -3.68 -87.56
CA VAL A 187 33.20 -3.05 -87.92
C VAL A 187 34.28 -4.11 -88.08
N MET A 188 34.78 -4.27 -89.30
CA MET A 188 35.82 -5.25 -89.62
C MET A 188 37.20 -4.59 -89.74
N LYS A 189 38.22 -5.22 -89.14
CA LYS A 189 39.62 -4.79 -89.28
C LYS A 189 40.29 -5.63 -90.35
N ILE A 190 40.90 -4.98 -91.34
CA ILE A 190 41.73 -5.62 -92.36
C ILE A 190 43.20 -5.24 -92.17
N LYS A 191 44.10 -6.22 -92.28
CA LYS A 191 45.55 -6.00 -92.22
C LYS A 191 46.16 -6.40 -93.56
N LEU A 192 46.62 -5.40 -94.30
CA LEU A 192 47.25 -5.59 -95.61
C LEU A 192 48.76 -5.34 -95.47
N PRO A 193 49.63 -6.30 -95.84
CA PRO A 193 51.04 -6.02 -95.96
C PRO A 193 51.27 -5.09 -97.16
N PHE A 194 52.15 -4.10 -97.00
CA PHE A 194 52.58 -3.18 -98.05
C PHE A 194 54.10 -3.05 -98.04
N LEU A 195 54.68 -2.65 -99.17
CA LEU A 195 56.12 -2.40 -99.25
C LEU A 195 56.45 -1.05 -98.61
N ALA A 196 57.62 -0.93 -97.98
CA ALA A 196 58.02 0.30 -97.28
C ALA A 196 58.02 1.55 -98.18
N GLY A 197 58.27 1.40 -99.48
CA GLY A 197 58.19 2.50 -100.45
C GLY A 197 56.76 2.95 -100.77
N GLU A 198 55.77 2.06 -100.65
CA GLU A 198 54.35 2.35 -100.89
C GLU A 198 53.69 2.95 -99.66
N ALA A 199 54.20 2.63 -98.46
CA ALA A 199 53.77 3.19 -97.18
C ALA A 199 53.73 4.73 -97.19
N ALA A 200 54.71 5.35 -97.84
CA ALA A 200 54.85 6.80 -97.92
C ALA A 200 53.70 7.48 -98.71
N LEU A 201 52.95 6.71 -99.51
CA LEU A 201 51.84 7.21 -100.33
C LEU A 201 50.47 6.99 -99.67
N ILE A 202 50.40 6.25 -98.54
CA ILE A 202 49.16 5.91 -97.85
C ILE A 202 49.01 6.81 -96.62
N GLY A 203 48.22 7.87 -96.74
CA GLY A 203 47.90 8.79 -95.65
C GLY A 203 46.62 8.39 -94.90
N ALA A 204 46.51 8.81 -93.63
CA ALA A 204 45.27 8.68 -92.88
C ALA A 204 44.15 9.52 -93.53
N GLY A 205 43.01 8.88 -93.83
CA GLY A 205 41.88 9.52 -94.51
C GLY A 205 41.84 9.32 -96.03
N ASN A 206 42.81 8.61 -96.61
CA ASN A 206 42.70 8.18 -98.01
C ASN A 206 41.57 7.17 -98.17
N ASP A 207 40.78 7.32 -99.24
CA ASP A 207 39.76 6.35 -99.62
C ASP A 207 40.41 5.04 -100.09
N ALA A 208 39.85 3.92 -99.65
CA ALA A 208 40.27 2.58 -100.07
C ALA A 208 39.05 1.80 -100.57
N VAL A 209 39.20 1.15 -101.72
CA VAL A 209 38.18 0.25 -102.26
C VAL A 209 38.60 -1.18 -101.95
N LEU A 210 37.76 -1.90 -101.21
CA LEU A 210 37.93 -3.32 -100.94
C LEU A 210 37.00 -4.12 -101.86
N THR A 211 37.59 -4.91 -102.76
CA THR A 211 36.84 -5.88 -103.57
C THR A 211 36.96 -7.24 -102.92
N LEU A 212 35.84 -7.78 -102.44
CA LEU A 212 35.74 -9.15 -101.96
C LEU A 212 35.38 -10.04 -103.14
N THR A 213 36.19 -11.06 -103.40
CA THR A 213 35.90 -12.13 -104.35
C THR A 213 35.51 -13.39 -103.58
N ASP A 214 34.49 -14.09 -104.06
CA ASP A 214 33.98 -15.36 -103.53
C ASP A 214 34.97 -16.52 -103.72
#